data_AF-A0A3M6RJV9-F1
#
_entry.id   AF-A0A3M6RJV9-F1
#
_cell.length_a   1.000
_cell.length_b   1.000
_cell.length_c   1.000
_cell.angle_alpha   90.00
_cell.angle_beta   90.00
_cell.angle_gamma   90.00
#
_symmetry.space_group_name_H-M   'P 1'
#
loop_
_entity.id
_entity.type
_entity.pdbx_description
1 polymer ?
#
loop_
_entity_poly.entity_id
_entity_poly.type
_entity_poly.pdbx_seq_one_letter_code
_entity_poly.pdbx_strand_id
1 'polypeptide(L)'
;MAYKILVSQNAHLSHSIIWDYPHPIAIQGEFEAGREKLFAFLKQLAAENIFDSVELQRQIRATEAFLEKNRLRYAILECGEIYELEQTALEVQNQELFEQEILNIDDHLAACLAELGDMKREAEQLEAAAQQPPPLRRKAFSLACSVAKRKRKRSSQAEKPKQSGRPCGIC
;
A
#
# COMPACT_ATOMS: atom_id res chain seq x y z
N MET A 1 -1.88 3.17 9.73
CA MET A 1 -3.14 2.54 9.27
C MET A 1 -4.16 2.33 10.40
N ALA A 2 -3.85 1.58 11.46
CA ALA A 2 -4.84 1.27 12.52
C ALA A 2 -5.56 2.50 13.12
N TYR A 3 -4.83 3.58 13.41
CA TYR A 3 -5.43 4.83 13.90
C TYR A 3 -6.38 5.48 12.88
N LYS A 4 -6.08 5.40 11.57
CA LYS A 4 -6.95 5.91 10.49
C LYS A 4 -8.26 5.12 10.44
N ILE A 5 -8.18 3.79 10.59
CA ILE A 5 -9.37 2.93 10.67
C ILE A 5 -10.24 3.30 11.87
N LEU A 6 -9.64 3.49 13.04
CA LEU A 6 -10.36 3.82 14.28
C LEU A 6 -11.15 5.12 14.18
N VAL A 7 -10.63 6.14 13.48
CA VAL A 7 -11.34 7.42 13.31
C VAL A 7 -12.24 7.49 12.07
N SER A 8 -12.19 6.49 11.18
CA SER A 8 -12.87 6.55 9.87
C SER A 8 -14.39 6.50 9.92
N GLN A 9 -14.97 5.99 11.01
CA GLN A 9 -16.41 5.76 11.08
C GLN A 9 -17.13 6.99 11.62
N ASN A 10 -18.07 7.51 10.83
CA ASN A 10 -18.76 8.79 11.10
C ASN A 10 -17.77 9.94 11.37
N ALA A 11 -16.71 9.97 10.56
CA ALA A 11 -15.59 10.89 10.72
C ALA A 11 -16.00 12.35 10.45
N HIS A 12 -15.48 13.28 11.25
CA HIS A 12 -15.61 14.71 11.02
C HIS A 12 -14.38 15.45 11.56
N LEU A 13 -14.13 16.63 11.03
CA LEU A 13 -13.11 17.53 11.55
C LEU A 13 -13.58 18.17 12.86
N SER A 14 -12.67 18.29 13.81
CA SER A 14 -12.92 18.90 15.11
C SER A 14 -11.78 19.83 15.52
N HIS A 15 -12.05 20.72 16.47
CA HIS A 15 -11.01 21.46 17.16
C HIS A 15 -10.13 20.51 17.97
N SER A 16 -8.85 20.85 18.07
CA SER A 16 -7.92 20.10 18.91
C SER A 16 -8.26 20.30 20.39
N ILE A 17 -8.07 19.25 21.18
CA ILE A 17 -8.12 19.36 22.65
C ILE A 17 -6.74 19.63 23.26
N ILE A 18 -5.68 19.49 22.45
CA ILE A 18 -4.29 19.66 22.86
C ILE A 18 -3.78 21.05 22.50
N TRP A 19 -4.15 21.54 21.32
CA TRP A 19 -3.65 22.79 20.76
C TRP A 19 -4.72 23.87 20.79
N ASP A 20 -4.38 25.04 21.36
CA ASP A 20 -5.20 26.25 21.26
C ASP A 20 -5.03 26.85 19.85
N TYR A 21 -5.76 26.27 18.88
CA TYR A 21 -5.70 26.63 17.47
C TYR A 21 -7.09 26.99 16.95
N PRO A 22 -7.25 28.08 16.17
CA PRO A 22 -8.57 28.58 15.77
C PRO A 22 -9.30 27.67 14.77
N HIS A 23 -8.57 26.87 14.00
CA HIS A 23 -9.13 26.00 12.96
C HIS A 23 -9.24 24.54 13.43
N PRO A 24 -10.17 23.75 12.85
CA PRO A 24 -10.29 22.33 13.18
C PRO A 24 -9.12 21.53 12.60
N ILE A 25 -8.20 21.14 13.48
CA ILE A 25 -6.97 20.42 13.13
C ILE A 25 -6.92 19.00 13.70
N ALA A 26 -8.03 18.50 14.24
CA ALA A 26 -8.20 17.12 14.68
C ALA A 26 -9.27 16.40 13.85
N ILE A 27 -9.24 15.07 13.86
CA ILE A 27 -10.24 14.21 13.21
C ILE A 27 -10.88 13.33 14.27
N GLN A 28 -12.21 13.35 14.34
CA GLN A 28 -12.98 12.57 15.30
C GLN A 28 -13.84 11.53 14.58
N GLY A 29 -13.85 10.30 15.10
CA GLY A 29 -14.72 9.21 14.65
C GLY A 29 -15.42 8.49 15.81
N GLU A 30 -16.46 7.73 15.48
CA GLU A 30 -17.17 6.88 16.44
C GLU A 30 -16.31 5.66 16.78
N PHE A 31 -15.96 5.53 18.07
CA PHE A 31 -14.94 4.59 18.52
C PHE A 31 -15.37 3.14 18.29
N GLU A 32 -16.62 2.79 18.60
CA GLU A 32 -17.07 1.39 18.52
C GLU A 32 -17.13 0.90 17.08
N ALA A 33 -17.70 1.68 16.16
CA ALA A 33 -17.71 1.36 14.74
C ALA A 33 -16.29 1.30 14.16
N GLY A 34 -15.41 2.24 14.55
CA GLY A 34 -14.00 2.21 14.14
C GLY A 34 -13.28 0.94 14.61
N ARG A 35 -13.54 0.53 15.86
CA ARG A 35 -13.03 -0.71 16.45
C ARG A 35 -13.55 -1.95 15.72
N GLU A 36 -14.85 -2.00 15.42
CA GLU A 36 -15.45 -3.09 14.64
C GLU A 36 -14.81 -3.22 13.26
N LYS A 37 -14.61 -2.08 12.57
CA LYS A 37 -13.96 -2.04 11.25
C LYS A 37 -12.52 -2.52 11.31
N LEU A 38 -11.76 -2.11 12.32
CA LEU A 38 -10.40 -2.59 12.54
C LEU A 38 -10.36 -4.12 12.71
N PHE A 39 -11.27 -4.69 13.51
CA PHE A 39 -11.30 -6.14 13.69
C PHE A 39 -11.80 -6.89 12.46
N ALA A 40 -12.71 -6.32 11.68
CA ALA A 40 -13.10 -6.88 10.38
C ALA A 40 -11.89 -6.97 9.44
N PHE A 41 -11.09 -5.91 9.36
CA PHE A 41 -9.86 -5.90 8.57
C PHE A 41 -8.83 -6.93 9.06
N LEU A 42 -8.60 -7.02 10.37
CA LEU A 42 -7.68 -8.01 10.94
C LEU A 42 -8.13 -9.46 10.68
N LYS A 43 -9.44 -9.73 10.69
CA LYS A 43 -10.00 -11.03 10.30
C LYS A 43 -9.77 -11.33 8.83
N GLN A 44 -9.90 -10.33 7.96
CA GLN A 44 -9.60 -10.49 6.54
C GLN A 44 -8.12 -10.81 6.31
N LEU A 45 -7.20 -10.12 7.01
CA LEU A 45 -5.77 -10.44 6.96
C LEU A 45 -5.46 -11.88 7.40
N ALA A 46 -6.17 -12.38 8.41
CA ALA A 46 -6.01 -13.77 8.85
C ALA A 46 -6.50 -14.77 7.80
N ALA A 47 -7.54 -14.43 7.03
CA ALA A 47 -8.06 -15.28 5.96
C ALA A 47 -7.12 -15.37 4.75
N GLU A 48 -6.37 -14.30 4.45
CA GLU A 48 -5.38 -14.28 3.35
C GLU A 48 -4.12 -15.14 3.64
N ASN A 49 -3.97 -15.60 4.89
CA ASN A 49 -2.84 -16.42 5.33
C ASN A 49 -1.48 -15.80 4.97
N ILE A 50 -1.38 -14.46 5.02
CA ILE A 50 -0.17 -13.69 4.66
C ILE A 50 0.87 -13.75 5.79
N PHE A 51 0.39 -13.71 7.03
CA PHE A 51 1.22 -13.71 8.23
C PHE A 51 1.14 -15.04 8.96
N ASP A 52 2.14 -15.31 9.80
CA ASP A 52 2.07 -16.44 10.74
C ASP A 52 0.80 -16.34 11.61
N SER A 53 0.01 -17.41 11.58
CA SER A 53 -1.29 -17.44 12.24
C SER A 53 -1.21 -17.27 13.75
N VAL A 54 -0.16 -17.79 14.40
CA VAL A 54 0.00 -17.75 15.85
C VAL A 54 0.34 -16.33 16.29
N GLU A 55 1.29 -15.71 15.60
CA GLU A 55 1.71 -14.35 15.87
C GLU A 55 0.59 -13.34 15.56
N LEU A 56 -0.10 -13.48 14.43
CA LEU A 56 -1.24 -12.60 14.09
C LEU A 56 -2.35 -12.68 15.15
N GLN A 57 -2.72 -13.90 15.58
CA GLN A 57 -3.73 -14.07 16.64
C GLN A 57 -3.27 -13.52 17.99
N ARG A 58 -1.97 -13.59 18.30
CA ARG A 58 -1.40 -12.96 19.49
C ARG A 58 -1.55 -11.44 19.44
N GLN A 59 -1.24 -10.83 18.30
CA GLN A 59 -1.39 -9.38 18.10
C GLN A 59 -2.84 -8.94 18.16
N ILE A 60 -3.76 -9.65 17.50
CA ILE A 60 -5.20 -9.35 17.55
C ILE A 60 -5.70 -9.31 19.00
N ARG A 61 -5.36 -10.33 19.81
CA ARG A 61 -5.76 -10.38 21.23
C ARG A 61 -5.14 -9.25 22.06
N ALA A 62 -3.89 -8.90 21.80
CA ALA A 62 -3.24 -7.78 22.48
C ALA A 62 -3.93 -6.45 22.14
N THR A 63 -4.28 -6.24 20.86
CA THR A 63 -5.04 -5.06 20.41
C THR A 63 -6.44 -5.02 21.02
N GLU A 64 -7.15 -6.16 21.08
CA GLU A 64 -8.46 -6.26 21.72
C GLU A 64 -8.40 -5.89 23.20
N ALA A 65 -7.46 -6.47 23.95
CA ALA A 65 -7.28 -6.14 25.36
C ALA A 65 -6.91 -4.66 25.57
N PHE A 66 -6.13 -4.07 24.66
CA PHE A 66 -5.79 -2.65 24.71
C PHE A 66 -7.02 -1.77 24.45
N LEU A 67 -7.78 -2.02 23.39
CA LEU A 67 -8.94 -1.20 23.02
C LEU A 67 -10.09 -1.34 24.02
N GLU A 68 -10.26 -2.51 24.63
CA GLU A 68 -11.28 -2.71 25.67
C GLU A 68 -10.96 -1.92 26.94
N LYS A 69 -9.69 -1.87 27.34
CA LYS A 69 -9.24 -1.06 28.50
C LYS A 69 -9.33 0.44 28.23
N ASN A 70 -9.25 0.85 26.97
CA ASN A 70 -9.24 2.24 26.53
C ASN A 70 -10.51 2.59 25.74
N ARG A 71 -11.65 2.03 26.15
CA ARG A 71 -12.93 2.26 25.48
C ARG A 71 -13.36 3.71 25.67
N LEU A 72 -13.49 4.42 24.55
CA LEU A 72 -13.93 5.82 24.52
C LEU A 72 -15.25 5.93 23.75
N ARG A 73 -15.94 7.07 23.89
CA ARG A 73 -17.09 7.38 23.03
C ARG A 73 -16.64 7.72 21.60
N TYR A 74 -15.50 8.39 21.49
CA TYR A 74 -14.94 8.85 20.24
C TYR A 74 -13.46 8.51 20.16
N ALA A 75 -13.01 8.11 18.97
CA ALA A 75 -11.61 8.09 18.63
C ALA A 75 -11.24 9.48 18.10
N ILE A 76 -10.15 10.05 18.59
CA ILE A 76 -9.66 11.37 18.16
C ILE A 76 -8.25 11.18 17.64
N LEU A 77 -8.00 11.68 16.43
CA LEU A 77 -6.68 11.76 15.84
C LEU A 77 -6.22 13.22 15.93
N GLU A 78 -5.27 13.45 16.82
CA GLU A 78 -4.56 14.72 16.96
C GLU A 78 -3.33 14.66 16.05
N CYS A 79 -3.42 15.32 14.90
CA CYS A 79 -2.50 15.12 13.79
C CYS A 79 -1.18 15.91 13.91
N GLY A 80 -0.84 16.39 15.12
CA GLY A 80 0.39 17.18 15.34
C GLY A 80 1.68 16.45 14.96
N GLU A 81 1.67 15.12 14.95
CA GLU A 81 2.81 14.28 14.50
C GLU A 81 2.67 13.78 13.05
N ILE A 82 1.51 13.99 12.42
CA ILE A 82 1.23 13.56 11.05
C ILE A 82 1.49 14.69 10.06
N TYR A 83 1.23 15.93 10.47
CA TYR A 83 1.48 17.08 9.64
C TYR A 83 2.97 17.25 9.40
N GLU A 84 3.33 17.34 8.13
CA GLU A 84 4.66 17.78 7.75
C GLU A 84 4.68 19.28 8.07
N LEU A 85 5.44 19.69 9.09
CA LEU A 85 5.54 21.08 9.59
C LEU A 85 6.22 22.03 8.56
N GLU A 86 5.89 21.86 7.29
CA GLU A 86 6.32 22.65 6.15
C GLU A 86 5.49 23.94 6.04
N GLN A 87 5.52 24.59 4.87
CA GLN A 87 4.84 25.87 4.66
C GLN A 87 3.31 25.76 4.56
N THR A 88 2.76 24.56 4.45
CA THR A 88 1.31 24.34 4.34
C THR A 88 0.64 24.49 5.71
N ALA A 89 -0.44 25.27 5.77
CA ALA A 89 -1.19 25.47 7.00
C ALA A 89 -1.79 24.15 7.53
N LEU A 90 -1.86 23.98 8.84
CA LEU A 90 -2.24 22.71 9.49
C LEU A 90 -3.67 22.28 9.14
N GLU A 91 -4.58 23.23 9.00
CA GLU A 91 -5.96 22.97 8.60
C GLU A 91 -6.09 22.48 7.16
N VAL A 92 -5.18 22.90 6.28
CA VAL A 92 -5.14 22.41 4.89
C VAL A 92 -4.63 20.96 4.88
N GLN A 93 -3.56 20.68 5.63
CA GLN A 93 -3.06 19.30 5.77
C GLN A 93 -4.08 18.37 6.43
N ASN A 94 -4.83 18.87 7.44
CA ASN A 94 -5.91 18.11 8.06
C ASN A 94 -7.01 17.76 7.07
N GLN A 95 -7.42 18.75 6.27
CA GLN A 95 -8.45 18.57 5.25
C GLN A 95 -8.01 17.55 4.21
N GLU A 96 -6.77 17.63 3.74
CA GLU A 96 -6.22 16.67 2.77
C GLU A 96 -6.17 15.25 3.34
N LEU A 97 -5.65 15.08 4.57
CA LEU A 97 -5.65 13.78 5.26
C LEU A 97 -7.07 13.24 5.41
N PHE A 98 -8.01 14.08 5.82
CA PHE A 98 -9.41 13.70 6.01
C PHE A 98 -10.05 13.25 4.70
N GLU A 99 -9.94 14.05 3.65
CA GLU A 99 -10.58 13.81 2.36
C GLU A 99 -9.95 12.67 1.59
N GLN A 100 -8.62 12.57 1.59
CA GLN A 100 -7.91 11.59 0.77
C GLN A 100 -7.78 10.25 1.48
N GLU A 101 -7.61 10.24 2.80
CA GLU A 101 -7.29 9.02 3.54
C GLU A 101 -8.42 8.51 4.43
N ILE A 102 -9.01 9.39 5.25
CA ILE A 102 -10.01 8.95 6.23
C ILE A 102 -11.33 8.59 5.57
N LEU A 103 -11.81 9.44 4.63
CA LEU A 103 -13.06 9.18 3.92
C LEU A 103 -12.95 8.00 2.95
N ASN A 104 -11.76 7.73 2.40
CA ASN A 104 -11.53 6.64 1.44
C ASN A 104 -10.84 5.44 2.09
N ILE A 105 -11.01 5.23 3.40
CA ILE A 105 -10.27 4.21 4.14
C ILE A 105 -10.40 2.81 3.50
N ASP A 106 -11.55 2.47 2.93
CA ASP A 106 -11.79 1.15 2.33
C ASP A 106 -10.91 0.91 1.10
N ASP A 107 -10.68 1.93 0.28
CA ASP A 107 -9.78 1.84 -0.87
C ASP A 107 -8.34 1.60 -0.40
N HIS A 108 -7.92 2.28 0.67
CA HIS A 108 -6.61 2.08 1.29
C HIS A 108 -6.45 0.70 1.90
N LEU A 109 -7.49 0.14 2.52
CA LEU A 109 -7.47 -1.23 3.05
C LEU A 109 -7.39 -2.26 1.92
N ALA A 110 -8.15 -2.07 0.84
CA ALA A 110 -8.11 -2.94 -0.33
C ALA A 110 -6.73 -2.91 -1.02
N ALA A 111 -6.17 -1.72 -1.21
CA ALA A 111 -4.82 -1.55 -1.75
C ALA A 111 -3.76 -2.23 -0.87
N CYS A 112 -3.82 -2.02 0.45
CA CYS A 112 -2.91 -2.64 1.40
C CYS A 112 -2.97 -4.18 1.35
N LEU A 113 -4.17 -4.77 1.26
CA LEU A 113 -4.34 -6.22 1.12
C LEU A 113 -3.75 -6.75 -0.19
N ALA A 114 -3.96 -6.04 -1.30
CA ALA A 114 -3.41 -6.41 -2.60
C ALA A 114 -1.88 -6.40 -2.58
N GLU A 115 -1.28 -5.33 -2.05
CA GLU A 115 0.17 -5.19 -1.91
C GLU A 115 0.78 -6.30 -1.05
N LEU A 116 0.19 -6.57 0.12
CA LEU A 116 0.65 -7.65 1.00
C LEU A 116 0.52 -9.04 0.33
N GLY A 117 -0.55 -9.26 -0.44
CA GLY A 117 -0.74 -10.47 -1.21
C GLY A 117 0.29 -10.63 -2.34
N ASP A 118 0.67 -9.54 -3.01
CA ASP A 118 1.72 -9.53 -4.03
C ASP A 118 3.09 -9.85 -3.42
N MET A 119 3.42 -9.21 -2.29
CA MET A 119 4.66 -9.46 -1.54
C MET A 119 4.77 -10.93 -1.10
N LYS A 120 3.69 -11.51 -0.60
CA LYS A 120 3.65 -12.94 -0.22
C LYS A 120 3.98 -13.83 -1.42
N ARG A 121 3.34 -13.59 -2.56
CA ARG A 121 3.56 -14.37 -3.79
C ARG A 121 5.00 -14.25 -4.29
N GLU A 122 5.60 -13.07 -4.19
CA GLU A 122 7.01 -12.88 -4.53
C GLU A 122 7.94 -13.67 -3.60
N ALA A 123 7.70 -13.62 -2.28
CA ALA A 123 8.47 -14.38 -1.30
C ALA A 123 8.40 -15.89 -1.57
N GLU A 124 7.21 -16.44 -1.80
CA GLU A 124 7.00 -17.86 -2.13
C GLU A 124 7.75 -18.27 -3.41
N GLN A 125 7.79 -17.40 -4.44
CA GLN A 125 8.53 -17.65 -5.67
C GLN A 125 10.05 -17.69 -5.44
N LEU A 126 10.57 -16.76 -4.61
CA LEU A 126 11.99 -16.71 -4.27
C LEU A 126 12.42 -17.94 -3.46
N GLU A 127 11.59 -18.38 -2.51
CA GLU A 127 11.81 -19.60 -1.74
C GLU A 127 11.81 -20.85 -2.63
N ALA A 128 10.82 -20.96 -3.52
CA ALA A 128 10.75 -22.08 -4.47
C ALA A 128 11.97 -22.12 -5.41
N ALA A 129 12.47 -20.96 -5.87
CA ALA A 129 13.67 -20.87 -6.69
C ALA A 129 14.94 -21.23 -5.90
N ALA A 130 15.00 -20.88 -4.61
CA ALA A 130 16.12 -21.20 -3.73
C ALA A 130 16.26 -22.71 -3.48
N GLN A 131 15.13 -23.43 -3.36
CA GLN A 131 15.06 -24.86 -3.07
C GLN A 131 15.37 -25.78 -4.28
N GLN A 132 15.57 -25.23 -5.50
CA GLN A 132 15.92 -26.06 -6.66
C GLN A 132 17.36 -26.60 -6.58
N PRO A 133 17.58 -27.92 -6.82
CA PRO A 133 18.90 -28.53 -6.71
C PRO A 133 19.90 -28.04 -7.79
N PRO A 134 21.22 -28.14 -7.53
CA PRO A 134 22.28 -27.51 -8.31
C PRO A 134 22.34 -27.79 -9.83
N PRO A 135 21.93 -28.95 -10.40
CA PRO A 135 22.14 -29.16 -11.84
C PRO A 135 21.12 -28.39 -12.72
N LEU A 136 20.05 -27.82 -12.14
CA LEU A 136 19.05 -27.05 -12.89
C LEU A 136 19.28 -25.53 -12.86
N ARG A 137 20.04 -25.00 -11.87
CA ARG A 137 20.40 -23.58 -11.79
C ARG A 137 21.18 -23.08 -13.03
N ARG A 138 21.97 -23.94 -13.69
CA ARG A 138 22.73 -23.57 -14.90
C ARG A 138 21.87 -23.45 -16.16
N LYS A 139 20.78 -24.21 -16.29
CA LYS A 139 19.93 -24.19 -17.49
C LYS A 139 18.99 -22.99 -17.51
N ALA A 140 18.43 -22.59 -16.37
CA ALA A 140 17.56 -21.41 -16.27
C ALA A 140 18.32 -20.10 -16.57
N PHE A 141 19.54 -19.95 -16.03
CA PHE A 141 20.39 -18.78 -16.31
C PHE A 141 20.88 -18.73 -17.76
N SER A 142 21.20 -19.89 -18.35
CA SER A 142 21.58 -20.02 -19.76
C SER A 142 20.43 -19.64 -20.70
N LEU A 143 19.19 -20.08 -20.42
CA LEU A 143 18.04 -19.77 -21.26
C LEU A 143 17.65 -18.28 -21.17
N ALA A 144 17.66 -17.70 -19.97
CA ALA A 144 17.37 -16.27 -19.77
C ALA A 144 18.37 -15.35 -20.48
N CYS A 145 19.67 -15.65 -20.40
CA CYS A 145 20.71 -14.94 -21.16
C CYS A 145 20.58 -15.10 -22.68
N SER A 146 20.12 -16.26 -23.15
CA SER A 146 19.93 -16.55 -24.58
C SER A 146 18.72 -15.82 -25.17
N VAL A 147 17.64 -15.69 -24.39
CA VAL A 147 16.43 -14.95 -24.77
C VAL A 147 16.69 -13.44 -24.77
N ALA A 148 17.44 -12.92 -23.79
CA ALA A 148 17.84 -11.51 -23.73
C ALA A 148 18.76 -11.10 -24.91
N LYS A 149 19.68 -11.98 -25.33
CA LYS A 149 20.52 -11.76 -26.53
C LYS A 149 19.73 -11.82 -27.84
N ARG A 150 18.69 -12.67 -27.94
CA ARG A 150 17.83 -12.75 -29.14
C ARG A 150 16.89 -11.54 -29.29
N LYS A 151 16.39 -10.96 -28.19
CA LYS A 151 15.59 -9.72 -28.24
C LYS A 151 16.43 -8.51 -28.68
N ARG A 152 17.65 -8.33 -28.14
CA ARG A 152 18.55 -7.23 -28.55
C ARG A 152 18.97 -7.30 -30.02
N LYS A 153 19.12 -8.50 -30.59
CA LYS A 153 19.52 -8.67 -32.01
C LYS A 153 18.38 -8.45 -33.01
N ARG A 154 17.11 -8.53 -32.57
CA ARG A 154 15.94 -8.22 -33.41
C ARG A 154 15.63 -6.72 -33.46
N SER A 155 15.90 -5.99 -32.38
CA SER A 155 15.70 -4.53 -32.33
C SER A 155 16.71 -3.73 -33.15
N SER A 156 17.90 -4.28 -33.44
CA SER A 156 18.95 -3.59 -34.20
C SER A 156 18.89 -3.80 -35.73
N GLN A 157 17.88 -4.49 -36.26
CA GLN A 157 17.70 -4.70 -37.71
C GLN A 157 16.52 -3.93 -38.31
N ALA A 158 15.83 -3.09 -37.55
CA ALA A 158 14.61 -2.39 -38.01
C ALA A 158 14.84 -0.96 -38.57
N GLU A 159 16.04 -0.39 -38.49
CA GLU A 159 16.32 0.95 -39.05
C GLU A 159 17.47 0.93 -40.04
N LYS A 160 17.14 0.69 -41.32
CA LYS A 160 17.91 1.21 -42.45
C LYS A 160 16.96 1.93 -43.39
N PRO A 161 17.06 3.27 -43.55
CA PRO A 161 16.26 4.00 -44.52
C PRO A 161 16.70 3.62 -45.94
N LYS A 162 15.73 3.17 -46.75
CA LYS A 162 15.92 2.95 -48.20
C LYS A 162 16.10 4.30 -48.88
N GLN A 163 17.34 4.62 -49.25
CA GLN A 163 17.60 5.52 -50.37
C GLN A 163 17.39 4.74 -51.67
N SER A 164 16.42 5.15 -52.47
CA SER A 164 16.32 4.72 -53.87
C SER A 164 16.15 5.94 -54.75
N GLY A 165 17.26 6.35 -55.37
CA GLY A 165 17.26 7.23 -56.52
C GLY A 165 16.56 6.59 -57.72
N ARG A 166 16.04 7.44 -58.59
CA ARG A 166 15.66 7.06 -59.95
C ARG A 166 16.58 7.76 -60.96
N PRO A 167 17.05 7.06 -62.01
CA PRO A 167 17.85 7.64 -63.07
C PRO A 167 16.97 8.16 -64.23
N CYS A 168 17.62 8.97 -65.07
CA CYS A 168 17.19 9.51 -66.36
C CYS A 168 16.51 8.51 -67.32
N GLY A 169 15.69 9.03 -68.24
CA GLY A 169 15.43 8.36 -69.53
C GLY A 169 14.21 8.86 -70.32
N ILE A 170 14.42 9.90 -71.13
CA ILE A 170 14.03 10.05 -72.55
C ILE A 170 12.69 9.43 -73.03
N CYS A 171 11.76 10.31 -73.43
CA CYS A 171 11.16 10.41 -74.78
C CYS A 171 10.41 11.74 -74.89
#